data_AF-A0A2G5WWH3-F1
#
_entry.id   AF-A0A2G5WWH3-F1
#
_cell.length_a   1.000
_cell.length_b   1.000
_cell.length_c   1.000
_cell.angle_alpha   90.00
_cell.angle_beta   90.00
_cell.angle_gamma   90.00
#
_symmetry.space_group_name_H-M   'P 1'
#
loop_
_entity.id
_entity.type
_entity.pdbx_description
1 polymer ?
#
loop_
_entity_poly.entity_id
_entity_poly.type
_entity_poly.pdbx_seq_one_letter_code
_entity_poly.pdbx_strand_id
1 'polypeptide(L)'
;MVKRYLNIVWLVMSLIPAPFLFHFYEYGQYMKREDATYLLVVSILYIVITGILSSIIKVRYILLMNIIIAIVSLILAMNFISDDGGWFKPFGRDVVILLTAIPVFIGQLLIRTIAKLVIDR
;
A
#
# COMPACT_ATOMS: atom_id res chain seq x y z
N MET A 1 -16.05 -3.60 22.85
CA MET A 1 -16.14 -2.35 22.06
C MET A 1 -14.83 -2.02 21.34
N VAL A 2 -13.68 -1.96 22.02
CA VAL A 2 -12.36 -1.61 21.44
C VAL A 2 -12.01 -2.41 20.17
N LYS A 3 -12.18 -3.74 20.18
CA LYS A 3 -11.90 -4.61 19.02
C LYS A 3 -12.71 -4.23 17.77
N ARG A 4 -13.95 -3.75 17.94
CA ARG A 4 -14.80 -3.30 16.82
C ARG A 4 -14.24 -2.02 16.20
N TYR A 5 -13.79 -1.06 17.03
CA TYR A 5 -13.15 0.16 16.54
C TYR A 5 -11.85 -0.15 15.79
N LEU A 6 -11.00 -1.03 16.33
CA LEU A 6 -9.76 -1.44 15.65
C LEU A 6 -10.03 -2.11 14.29
N ASN A 7 -11.08 -2.92 14.16
CA ASN A 7 -11.47 -3.49 12.87
C ASN A 7 -11.91 -2.40 11.87
N ILE A 8 -12.64 -1.39 12.33
CA ILE A 8 -13.06 -0.26 11.49
C ILE A 8 -11.85 0.57 11.06
N VAL A 9 -10.94 0.88 11.98
CA VAL A 9 -9.71 1.61 11.69
C VAL A 9 -8.85 0.83 10.70
N TRP A 10 -8.69 -0.49 10.90
CA TRP A 10 -8.00 -1.35 9.93
C TRP A 10 -8.66 -1.30 8.56
N LEU A 11 -9.98 -1.38 8.48
CA LEU A 11 -10.71 -1.33 7.22
C LEU A 11 -10.50 0.00 6.50
N VAL A 12 -10.65 1.14 7.20
CA VAL A 12 -10.42 2.48 6.64
C VAL A 12 -8.99 2.62 6.12
N MET A 13 -8.00 2.20 6.92
CA MET A 13 -6.60 2.26 6.51
C MET A 13 -6.29 1.33 5.34
N SER A 14 -6.89 0.14 5.30
CA SER A 14 -6.69 -0.84 4.22
C SER A 14 -7.44 -0.49 2.95
N LEU A 15 -8.30 0.53 2.96
CA LEU A 15 -8.97 1.06 1.76
C LEU A 15 -8.14 2.13 1.05
N ILE A 16 -7.02 2.56 1.65
CA ILE A 16 -6.11 3.52 1.04
C ILE A 16 -5.43 2.85 -0.16
N PRO A 17 -5.52 3.43 -1.38
CA PRO A 17 -4.90 2.86 -2.56
C PRO A 17 -3.40 3.15 -2.59
N ALA A 18 -2.67 2.55 -1.65
CA ALA A 18 -1.25 2.85 -1.40
C ALA A 18 -0.35 2.66 -2.63
N PRO A 19 -0.43 1.56 -3.41
CA PRO A 19 0.36 1.43 -4.63
C PRO A 19 0.16 2.58 -5.61
N PHE A 20 -1.09 3.03 -5.80
CA PHE A 20 -1.39 4.19 -6.63
C PHE A 20 -0.81 5.48 -6.02
N LEU A 21 -1.06 5.75 -4.74
CA LEU A 21 -0.61 7.00 -4.11
C LEU A 21 0.91 7.14 -4.10
N PHE A 22 1.64 6.04 -3.91
CA PHE A 22 3.09 6.00 -3.96
C PHE A 22 3.60 6.42 -5.33
N HIS A 23 3.09 5.79 -6.40
CA HIS A 23 3.50 6.13 -7.76
C HIS A 23 2.94 7.46 -8.25
N PHE A 24 1.77 7.88 -7.79
CA PHE A 24 1.20 9.19 -8.12
C PHE A 24 2.06 10.32 -7.54
N TYR A 25 2.49 10.19 -6.29
CA TYR A 25 3.43 11.12 -5.69
C TYR A 25 4.78 11.10 -6.40
N GLU A 26 5.36 9.91 -6.57
CA GLU A 26 6.66 9.73 -7.23
C GLU A 26 6.68 10.32 -8.64
N TYR A 27 5.70 9.98 -9.47
CA TYR A 27 5.56 10.50 -10.82
C TYR A 27 5.33 12.01 -10.83
N GLY A 28 4.53 12.54 -9.90
CA GLY A 28 4.31 13.98 -9.76
C GLY A 28 5.60 14.74 -9.43
N GLN A 29 6.49 14.17 -8.62
CA GLN A 29 7.82 14.75 -8.34
C GLN A 29 8.75 14.64 -9.55
N TYR A 30 8.75 13.50 -10.24
CA TYR A 30 9.47 13.33 -11.50
C TYR A 30 9.10 14.40 -12.53
N MET A 31 7.81 14.70 -12.69
CA MET A 31 7.35 15.77 -13.60
C MET A 31 7.88 17.16 -13.21
N LYS A 32 8.10 17.41 -11.92
CA LYS A 32 8.71 18.64 -11.41
C LYS A 32 10.24 18.64 -11.44
N ARG A 33 10.85 17.50 -11.80
CA ARG A 33 12.30 17.25 -11.69
C ARG A 33 12.79 17.36 -10.24
N GLU A 34 11.96 16.93 -9.30
CA GLU A 34 12.24 16.87 -7.87
C GLU A 34 12.33 15.42 -7.39
N ASP A 35 13.00 15.20 -6.26
CA ASP A 35 13.08 13.90 -5.63
C ASP A 35 11.83 13.59 -4.79
N ALA A 36 11.40 12.33 -4.78
CA ALA A 36 10.30 11.85 -3.96
C ALA A 36 10.73 11.58 -2.50
N THR A 37 11.26 12.60 -1.81
CA THR A 37 11.95 12.47 -0.51
C THR A 37 11.15 11.72 0.56
N TYR A 38 9.83 11.86 0.59
CA TYR A 38 8.98 11.25 1.60
C TYR A 38 8.44 9.86 1.24
N LEU A 39 8.67 9.38 0.01
CA LEU A 39 8.08 8.14 -0.49
C LEU A 39 8.41 6.94 0.40
N LEU A 40 9.69 6.78 0.73
CA LEU A 40 10.16 5.66 1.55
C LEU A 40 9.57 5.72 2.97
N VAL A 41 9.63 6.88 3.61
CA VAL A 41 9.15 7.06 4.99
C VAL A 41 7.65 6.80 5.08
N VAL A 42 6.85 7.38 4.17
CA VAL A 42 5.41 7.19 4.14
C VAL A 42 5.05 5.74 3.84
N SER A 43 5.78 5.07 2.94
CA SER A 43 5.56 3.66 2.61
C SER A 43 5.79 2.76 3.83
N ILE A 44 6.90 2.97 4.55
CA ILE A 44 7.22 2.22 5.76
C ILE A 44 6.16 2.47 6.84
N LEU A 45 5.80 3.73 7.09
CA LEU A 45 4.77 4.08 8.07
C LEU A 45 3.43 3.41 7.75
N TYR A 46 3.01 3.44 6.48
CA TYR A 46 1.78 2.79 6.04
C TYR A 46 1.81 1.29 6.30
N ILE A 47 2.90 0.60 5.93
CA ILE A 47 3.09 -0.83 6.15
C ILE A 47 3.07 -1.17 7.64
N VAL A 48 3.74 -0.36 8.46
CA VAL A 48 3.81 -0.56 9.92
C VAL A 48 2.42 -0.43 10.55
N ILE A 49 1.71 0.66 10.26
CA ILE A 49 0.38 0.92 10.82
C ILE A 49 -0.61 -0.16 10.38
N THR A 50 -0.69 -0.45 9.08
CA THR A 50 -1.63 -1.46 8.56
C THR A 50 -1.27 -2.88 9.00
N GLY A 51 0.02 -3.17 9.18
CA GLY A 51 0.53 -4.42 9.73
C GLY A 51 0.09 -4.64 11.18
N ILE A 52 0.33 -3.65 12.05
CA ILE A 52 -0.07 -3.70 13.47
C ILE A 52 -1.59 -3.86 13.60
N LEU A 53 -2.37 -3.03 12.89
CA LEU A 53 -3.83 -3.09 12.92
C LEU A 53 -4.38 -4.44 12.42
N SER A 54 -3.68 -5.12 11.53
CA SER A 54 -4.08 -6.41 10.98
C SER A 54 -3.83 -7.61 11.90
N SER A 55 -3.17 -7.42 13.05
CA SER A 55 -2.90 -8.47 14.05
C SER A 55 -4.18 -9.20 14.50
N ILE A 56 -5.28 -8.47 14.67
CA ILE A 56 -6.58 -9.02 15.09
C ILE A 56 -7.45 -9.53 13.93
N ILE A 57 -6.97 -9.42 12.69
CA ILE A 57 -7.70 -9.74 11.47
C ILE A 57 -7.27 -11.11 10.90
N LYS A 58 -8.24 -11.84 10.32
CA LYS A 58 -7.96 -13.10 9.62
C LYS A 58 -7.21 -12.82 8.31
N VAL A 59 -6.15 -13.58 8.04
CA VAL A 59 -5.27 -13.39 6.88
C VAL A 59 -6.03 -13.36 5.55
N ARG A 60 -7.09 -14.19 5.40
CA ARG A 60 -7.94 -14.18 4.20
C ARG A 60 -8.55 -12.81 3.87
N TYR A 61 -8.90 -12.01 4.88
CA TYR A 61 -9.45 -10.67 4.68
C TYR A 61 -8.37 -9.67 4.31
N ILE A 62 -7.15 -9.84 4.84
CA ILE A 62 -5.98 -9.03 4.46
C ILE A 62 -5.65 -9.26 2.99
N LEU A 63 -5.60 -10.52 2.56
CA LEU A 63 -5.36 -10.89 1.16
C LEU A 63 -6.45 -10.31 0.25
N LEU A 64 -7.73 -10.50 0.61
CA LEU A 64 -8.85 -9.96 -0.18
C LEU A 64 -8.77 -8.44 -0.34
N MET A 65 -8.51 -7.71 0.75
CA MET A 65 -8.38 -6.25 0.71
C MET A 65 -7.20 -5.79 -0.14
N ASN A 66 -6.05 -6.47 -0.05
CA ASN A 66 -4.89 -6.14 -0.88
C ASN A 66 -5.18 -6.36 -2.38
N ILE A 67 -5.91 -7.42 -2.74
CA ILE A 67 -6.34 -7.65 -4.14
C ILE A 67 -7.28 -6.54 -4.60
N ILE A 68 -8.31 -6.21 -3.81
CA ILE A 68 -9.26 -5.13 -4.14
C ILE A 68 -8.51 -3.82 -4.34
N ILE A 69 -7.59 -3.49 -3.45
CA ILE A 69 -6.83 -2.25 -3.52
C ILE A 69 -5.79 -2.24 -4.64
N ALA A 70 -5.20 -3.38 -5.00
CA ALA A 70 -4.36 -3.45 -6.19
C ALA A 70 -5.16 -3.11 -7.46
N ILE A 71 -6.37 -3.65 -7.59
CA ILE A 71 -7.27 -3.35 -8.71
C ILE A 71 -7.69 -1.87 -8.71
N VAL A 72 -8.12 -1.34 -7.55
CA VAL A 72 -8.49 0.08 -7.43
C VAL A 72 -7.29 0.98 -7.77
N SER A 73 -6.09 0.63 -7.30
CA SER A 73 -4.87 1.38 -7.58
C SER A 73 -4.54 1.39 -9.07
N LEU A 74 -4.71 0.25 -9.74
CA LEU A 74 -4.53 0.16 -11.19
C LEU A 74 -5.52 1.06 -11.93
N ILE A 75 -6.82 0.99 -11.59
CA ILE A 75 -7.85 1.84 -12.21
C ILE A 75 -7.52 3.32 -11.99
N LEU A 76 -7.15 3.72 -10.78
CA LEU A 76 -6.78 5.11 -10.50
C LEU A 76 -5.58 5.54 -11.33
N ALA A 77 -4.53 4.72 -11.41
CA ALA A 77 -3.36 5.06 -12.21
C ALA A 77 -3.66 5.20 -13.70
N MET A 78 -4.53 4.35 -14.26
CA MET A 78 -4.97 4.45 -15.64
C MET A 78 -5.62 5.80 -15.96
N ASN A 79 -6.24 6.44 -14.96
CA ASN A 79 -6.94 7.72 -15.12
C ASN A 79 -6.08 8.95 -14.75
N PHE A 80 -5.13 8.80 -13.82
CA PHE A 80 -4.43 9.94 -13.21
C PHE A 80 -2.92 10.01 -13.45
N ILE A 81 -2.29 8.94 -13.95
CA ILE A 81 -0.86 8.90 -14.24
C ILE A 81 -0.68 8.68 -15.74
N SER A 82 0.06 9.54 -16.43
CA SER A 82 0.29 9.36 -17.86
C SER A 82 1.21 8.16 -18.13
N ASP A 83 0.90 7.40 -19.18
CA ASP A 83 1.79 6.36 -19.69
C ASP A 83 2.66 6.95 -20.80
N ASP A 84 3.61 7.79 -20.40
CA ASP A 84 4.48 8.55 -21.31
C ASP A 84 5.65 7.71 -21.87
N GLY A 85 5.72 6.42 -21.49
CA GLY A 85 6.82 5.53 -21.86
C GLY A 85 8.19 5.97 -21.33
N GLY A 86 8.23 6.89 -20.36
CA GLY A 86 9.44 7.42 -19.75
C GLY A 86 9.69 6.78 -18.39
N TRP A 87 8.95 7.24 -17.38
CA TRP A 87 9.24 6.95 -15.98
C TRP A 87 9.16 5.46 -15.62
N PHE A 88 8.13 4.77 -16.10
CA PHE A 88 7.83 3.40 -15.69
C PHE A 88 8.58 2.31 -16.49
N LYS A 89 9.63 2.67 -17.23
CA LYS A 89 10.44 1.68 -17.96
C LYS A 89 11.25 0.79 -17.00
N PRO A 90 11.48 -0.48 -17.37
CA PRO A 90 11.09 -1.14 -18.63
C PRO A 90 9.68 -1.77 -18.62
N PHE A 91 9.01 -1.82 -17.47
CA PHE A 91 7.81 -2.66 -17.28
C PHE A 91 6.49 -1.98 -17.67
N GLY A 92 6.46 -0.66 -17.71
CA GLY A 92 5.24 0.14 -17.93
C GLY A 92 4.47 0.40 -16.63
N ARG A 93 3.65 1.45 -16.63
CA ARG A 93 2.93 1.97 -15.45
C ARG A 93 2.13 0.89 -14.74
N ASP A 94 1.29 0.19 -15.50
CA ASP A 94 0.31 -0.76 -14.99
C ASP A 94 0.98 -1.94 -14.26
N VAL A 95 2.05 -2.47 -14.86
CA VAL A 95 2.82 -3.56 -14.28
C VAL A 95 3.52 -3.11 -13.00
N VAL A 96 4.16 -1.94 -13.01
CA VAL A 96 4.87 -1.41 -11.83
C VAL A 96 3.92 -1.23 -10.64
N ILE A 97 2.72 -0.71 -10.85
CA ILE A 97 1.73 -0.53 -9.77
C ILE A 97 1.30 -1.86 -9.17
N LEU A 98 1.03 -2.86 -10.02
CA LEU A 98 0.66 -4.19 -9.54
C LEU A 98 1.83 -4.86 -8.80
N LEU A 99 3.05 -4.71 -9.30
CA LEU A 99 4.25 -5.22 -8.65
C LEU A 99 4.44 -4.58 -7.27
N THR A 100 4.16 -3.29 -7.10
CA THR A 100 4.27 -2.58 -5.82
C THR A 100 3.27 -3.07 -4.76
N ALA A 101 2.13 -3.64 -5.15
CA ALA A 101 1.22 -4.26 -4.20
C ALA A 101 1.84 -5.46 -3.46
N ILE A 102 2.80 -6.16 -4.09
CA ILE A 102 3.46 -7.34 -3.52
C ILE A 102 4.32 -7.01 -2.29
N PRO A 103 5.32 -6.10 -2.34
CA PRO A 103 6.12 -5.75 -1.18
C PRO A 103 5.28 -5.08 -0.09
N VAL A 104 4.23 -4.32 -0.43
CA VAL A 104 3.29 -3.78 0.55
C VAL A 104 2.58 -4.89 1.31
N PHE A 105 2.05 -5.90 0.61
CA PHE A 105 1.40 -7.05 1.22
C PHE A 105 2.37 -7.88 2.08
N ILE A 106 3.56 -8.19 1.56
CA ILE A 106 4.59 -8.94 2.29
C ILE A 106 4.99 -8.18 3.55
N GLY A 107 5.29 -6.88 3.43
CA GLY A 107 5.64 -6.02 4.55
C GLY A 107 4.53 -5.99 5.62
N GLN A 108 3.27 -5.87 5.21
CA GLN A 108 2.13 -5.91 6.11
C GLN A 108 2.07 -7.23 6.91
N LEU A 109 2.30 -8.37 6.26
CA LEU A 109 2.30 -9.68 6.92
C LEU A 109 3.50 -9.87 7.88
N LEU A 110 4.67 -9.35 7.52
CA LEU A 110 5.85 -9.38 8.39
C LEU A 110 5.60 -8.58 9.67
N ILE A 111 5.16 -7.33 9.55
CA ILE A 111 4.84 -6.49 10.72
C ILE A 111 3.71 -7.11 11.54
N ARG A 112 2.68 -7.66 10.90
CA ARG A 112 1.61 -8.38 11.60
C ARG A 112 2.15 -9.50 12.49
N THR A 113 3.09 -10.28 11.96
CA THR A 113 3.70 -11.40 12.69
C THR A 113 4.46 -10.91 13.91
N ILE A 114 5.27 -9.85 13.75
CA ILE A 114 5.99 -9.21 14.86
C ILE A 114 5.01 -8.64 15.90
N ALA A 115 3.98 -7.92 15.46
CA ALA A 115 2.98 -7.32 16.34
C ALA A 115 2.27 -8.38 17.19
N LYS A 116 1.90 -9.52 16.60
CA LYS A 116 1.33 -10.64 17.36
C LYS A 116 2.28 -11.19 18.41
N LEU A 117 3.55 -11.37 18.07
CA LEU A 117 4.55 -11.88 19.02
C LEU A 117 4.77 -10.94 20.21
N VAL A 118 4.55 -9.63 20.04
CA VAL A 118 4.71 -8.63 21.11
C VAL A 118 3.41 -8.45 21.91
N ILE A 119 2.25 -8.46 21.25
CA ILE A 119 0.94 -8.17 21.87
C ILE A 119 0.31 -9.41 22.52
N ASP A 120 0.56 -10.61 21.97
CA ASP A 120 0.03 -11.87 22.52
C ASP A 120 0.96 -12.47 23.62
N ARG A 121 2.00 -11.73 24.04
CA ARG A 121 2.80 -12.00 25.24
C ARG A 121 2.18 -11.32 26.44
#